data_AF-A0A945AWB1-F1
#
_entry.id   AF-A0A945AWB1-F1
#
_cell.length_a   1.000
_cell.length_b   1.000
_cell.length_c   1.000
_cell.angle_alpha   90.00
_cell.angle_beta   90.00
_cell.angle_gamma   90.00
#
_symmetry.space_group_name_H-M   'P 1'
#
loop_
_entity.id
_entity.type
_entity.pdbx_description
1 polymer ?
#
loop_
_entity_poly.entity_id
_entity_poly.type
_entity_poly.pdbx_seq_one_letter_code
_entity_poly.pdbx_strand_id
1 'polypeptide(L)' 'IPGRVHWHGSDVEVAIDTVADLGCFAEFEIIAGEGEVPLARDCVESLARELGLKNPESASYLELLLSKQEAPR' A
#
# COMPACT_ATOMS: atom_id res chain seq x y z
N ILE A 1 -11.90 9.02 -2.20
CA ILE A 1 -11.10 10.24 -1.92
C ILE A 1 -9.99 9.79 -0.98
N PRO A 2 -8.72 9.91 -1.36
CA PRO A 2 -7.62 9.54 -0.48
C PRO A 2 -7.62 10.42 0.78
N GLY A 3 -7.32 9.82 1.92
CA GLY A 3 -7.02 10.52 3.16
C GLY A 3 -5.55 10.92 3.23
N ARG A 4 -5.22 11.81 4.17
CA ARG A 4 -3.84 12.15 4.49
C ARG A 4 -3.59 11.99 5.99
N VAL A 5 -2.47 11.39 6.34
CA VAL A 5 -2.02 11.21 7.72
C VAL A 5 -0.60 11.74 7.86
N HIS A 6 -0.38 12.60 8.84
CA HIS A 6 0.97 13.03 9.20
C HIS A 6 1.60 11.98 10.12
N TRP A 7 2.69 11.35 9.69
CA TRP A 7 3.34 10.23 10.38
C TRP A 7 4.87 10.35 10.30
N HIS A 8 5.54 10.31 11.45
CA HIS A 8 7.01 10.47 11.56
C HIS A 8 7.62 11.64 10.76
N GLY A 9 6.89 12.74 10.61
CA GLY A 9 7.36 13.93 9.86
C GLY A 9 7.11 13.86 8.35
N SER A 10 6.46 12.82 7.86
CA SER A 10 6.02 12.69 6.47
C SER A 10 4.50 12.82 6.36
N ASP A 11 4.03 13.40 5.26
CA ASP A 11 2.62 13.33 4.88
C ASP A 11 2.40 12.08 4.03
N VAL A 12 1.68 11.11 4.60
CA VAL A 12 1.35 9.85 3.94
C VAL A 12 -0.04 9.98 3.33
N GLU A 13 -0.14 9.73 2.02
CA GLU A 13 -1.44 9.58 1.36
C GLU A 13 -1.95 8.16 1.58
N VAL A 14 -3.25 8.04 1.91
CA VAL A 14 -3.89 6.78 2.24
C VAL A 14 -5.12 6.58 1.38
N ALA A 15 -5.17 5.46 0.66
CA ALA A 15 -6.36 5.03 -0.07
C ALA A 15 -6.89 3.71 0.50
N ILE A 16 -8.21 3.55 0.54
CA ILE A 16 -8.88 2.32 0.93
C ILE A 16 -9.73 1.87 -0.25
N ASP A 17 -9.34 0.76 -0.84
CA ASP A 17 -9.93 0.25 -2.07
C ASP A 17 -10.65 -1.07 -1.83
N THR A 18 -11.82 -1.20 -2.44
CA THR A 18 -12.51 -2.48 -2.58
C THR A 18 -12.45 -2.88 -4.04
N VAL A 19 -11.58 -3.83 -4.34
CA VAL A 19 -11.31 -4.30 -5.69
C VAL A 19 -12.11 -5.57 -5.94
N ALA A 20 -12.93 -5.55 -7.00
CA ALA A 20 -13.72 -6.70 -7.41
C ALA A 20 -12.81 -7.93 -7.57
N ASP A 21 -13.28 -9.07 -7.06
CA ASP A 21 -12.57 -10.36 -7.08
C ASP A 21 -11.23 -10.42 -6.32
N LEU A 22 -10.73 -9.33 -5.71
CA LEU A 22 -9.50 -9.33 -4.90
C LEU A 22 -9.74 -9.05 -3.42
N GLY A 23 -10.74 -8.22 -3.08
CA GLY A 23 -11.08 -7.87 -1.70
C GLY A 23 -10.74 -6.42 -1.35
N CYS A 24 -10.46 -6.16 -0.07
CA CYS A 24 -10.18 -4.82 0.45
C CYS A 24 -8.67 -4.62 0.66
N PHE A 25 -8.17 -3.47 0.23
CA PHE A 25 -6.77 -3.09 0.32
C PHE A 25 -6.64 -1.69 0.93
N ALA A 26 -5.50 -1.45 1.56
CA ALA A 26 -5.09 -0.12 2.02
C ALA A 26 -3.75 0.19 1.36
N GLU A 27 -3.67 1.33 0.67
CA GLU A 27 -2.47 1.83 0.03
C GLU A 27 -1.89 3.00 0.84
N PHE A 28 -0.57 3.03 0.95
CA PHE A 28 0.18 4.09 1.62
C PHE A 28 1.24 4.63 0.67
N GLU A 29 1.21 5.94 0.43
CA GLU A 29 2.10 6.57 -0.55
C GLU A 29 2.81 7.79 0.05
N ILE A 30 4.09 7.93 -0.31
CA ILE A 30 4.92 9.09 0.01
C ILE A 30 5.68 9.46 -1.27
N ILE A 31 5.63 10.74 -1.66
CA ILE A 31 6.54 11.28 -2.67
C ILE A 31 7.85 11.64 -1.97
N ALA A 32 8.90 10.88 -2.23
CA ALA A 32 10.22 11.04 -1.63
C ALA A 32 11.22 11.63 -2.63
N GLY A 33 12.20 12.38 -2.13
CA GLY A 33 13.33 12.86 -2.93
C GLY A 33 14.27 11.72 -3.34
N GLU A 34 15.19 12.03 -4.26
CA GLU A 34 16.25 11.10 -4.65
C GLU A 34 17.12 10.75 -3.44
N GLY A 35 17.26 9.46 -3.15
CA GLY A 35 17.99 8.94 -1.98
C GLY A 35 17.17 8.77 -0.70
N GLU A 36 15.93 9.27 -0.65
CA GLU A 36 15.06 9.18 0.55
C GLU A 36 14.11 7.98 0.53
N VAL A 37 14.06 7.23 -0.59
CA VAL A 37 13.19 6.06 -0.77
C VAL A 37 13.28 5.04 0.39
N PRO A 38 14.47 4.67 0.90
CA PRO A 38 14.55 3.75 2.04
C PRO A 38 13.84 4.29 3.29
N LEU A 39 14.01 5.58 3.60
CA LEU A 39 13.37 6.21 4.75
C LEU A 39 11.85 6.31 4.56
N ALA A 40 11.40 6.66 3.36
CA ALA A 40 9.98 6.72 3.03
C ALA A 40 9.31 5.34 3.15
N ARG A 41 10.01 4.29 2.70
CA ARG A 41 9.57 2.90 2.84
C ARG A 41 9.42 2.51 4.32
N ASP A 42 10.44 2.78 5.14
CA ASP A 42 10.39 2.49 6.57
C ASP A 42 9.23 3.24 7.26
N CYS A 43 8.95 4.47 6.81
CA CYS A 43 7.84 5.28 7.30
C CYS A 43 6.47 4.62 7.01
N VAL A 44 6.19 4.23 5.75
CA VAL A 44 4.92 3.57 5.41
C VAL A 44 4.76 2.21 6.07
N GLU A 45 5.85 1.42 6.17
CA GLU A 45 5.83 0.12 6.85
C GLU A 45 5.56 0.28 8.35
N SER A 46 6.08 1.33 8.98
CA SER A 46 5.81 1.63 10.39
C SER A 46 4.35 2.01 10.64
N LEU A 47 3.73 2.78 9.73
CA LEU A 47 2.31 3.14 9.81
C LEU A 47 1.42 1.91 9.62
N ALA A 48 1.72 1.07 8.63
CA ALA A 48 0.99 -0.17 8.40
C ALA A 48 1.02 -1.08 9.64
N ARG A 49 2.18 -1.17 10.30
CA ARG A 49 2.35 -1.92 11.56
C ARG A 49 1.55 -1.31 12.71
N GLU A 50 1.53 0.01 12.86
CA GLU A 50 0.72 0.69 13.88
C GLU A 50 -0.78 0.40 13.70
N LEU A 51 -1.23 0.36 12.45
CA LEU A 51 -2.61 0.01 12.09
C LEU A 51 -2.91 -1.49 12.16
N GLY A 52 -1.93 -2.32 12.52
CA GLY A 52 -2.10 -3.77 12.67
C GLY A 52 -2.27 -4.52 11.35
N LEU A 53 -1.85 -3.93 10.22
CA LEU A 53 -1.87 -4.55 8.90
C LEU A 53 -0.69 -5.53 8.78
N LYS A 54 -0.96 -6.76 8.31
CA LYS A 54 0.00 -7.89 8.39
C LYS A 54 0.37 -8.53 7.06
N ASN A 55 -0.35 -8.21 6.00
CA ASN A 55 -0.22 -8.85 4.69
C ASN A 55 0.19 -7.79 3.65
N PRO A 56 1.46 -7.37 3.64
CA PRO A 56 1.93 -6.46 2.60
C PRO A 56 1.80 -7.12 1.23
N GLU A 57 1.30 -6.37 0.26
CA GLU A 57 1.15 -6.81 -1.12
C GLU A 57 1.98 -5.89 -2.02
N SER A 58 2.87 -6.47 -2.82
CA SER A 58 3.77 -5.74 -3.71
C SER A 58 3.33 -5.79 -5.17
N ALA A 59 2.45 -6.73 -5.53
CA ALA A 59 1.87 -6.79 -6.85
C ALA A 59 0.74 -5.76 -6.98
N SER A 60 0.67 -5.13 -8.15
CA SER A 60 -0.47 -4.29 -8.52
C SER A 60 -1.75 -5.12 -8.64
N TYR A 61 -2.92 -4.48 -8.50
CA TYR A 61 -4.20 -5.17 -8.69
C TYR A 61 -4.31 -5.86 -10.05
N LEU A 62 -3.72 -5.29 -11.10
CA LEU A 62 -3.70 -5.91 -12.42
C LEU A 62 -2.93 -7.23 -12.40
N GLU A 63 -1.73 -7.25 -11.81
CA GLU A 63 -0.93 -8.48 -11.68
C GLU A 63 -1.64 -9.55 -10.85
N LEU A 64 -2.31 -9.16 -9.77
CA LEU A 64 -3.12 -10.07 -8.94
C LEU A 64 -4.30 -10.66 -9.71
N LEU A 65 -5.01 -9.83 -10.50
CA LEU A 65 -6.12 -10.29 -11.34
C LEU A 65 -5.64 -11.27 -12.41
N LEU A 66 -4.53 -10.96 -13.10
CA LEU A 66 -3.93 -11.84 -14.10
C LEU A 66 -3.49 -13.17 -13.46
N SER A 67 -2.84 -13.12 -12.30
CA SER A 67 -2.42 -14.32 -11.56
C SER A 67 -3.61 -15.23 -11.20
N LYS A 68 -4.76 -14.64 -10.85
CA LYS A 68 -5.99 -15.39 -10.60
C LYS A 68 -6.60 -16.03 -11.85
N GLN A 69 -6.44 -15.39 -13.01
CA GLN A 69 -6.93 -15.94 -14.28
C GLN A 69 -6.08 -17.11 -14.79
N GLU A 70 -4.77 -17.09 -14.50
CA GLU A 70 -3.84 -18.15 -14.89
C GLU A 70 -3.85 -19.36 -13.94
N ALA A 71 -4.31 -19.19 -12.69
CA ALA A 71 -4.41 -20.28 -11.74
C ALA A 71 -5.42 -21.35 -12.21
N PRO A 72 -5.05 -22.65 -12.25
CA PRO A 72 -6.00 -23.71 -12.59
C PRO A 72 -7.15 -23.71 -11.58
N ARG A 73 -8.39 -23.73 -12.10
CA ARG A 73 -9.64 -23.80 -11.31
C ARG A 73 -9.75 -25.07 -10.48
#